data_AF-A0A0D7KNL1-F1
#
_entry.id   AF-A0A0D7KNL1-F1
#
_cell.length_a   1.000
_cell.length_b   1.000
_cell.length_c   1.000
_cell.angle_alpha   90.00
_cell.angle_beta   90.00
_cell.angle_gamma   90.00
#
_symmetry.space_group_name_H-M   'P 1'
#
loop_
_entity.id
_entity.type
_entity.pdbx_description
1 polymer ?
#
loop_
_entity_poly.entity_id
_entity_poly.type
_entity_poly.pdbx_seq_one_letter_code
_entity_poly.pdbx_strand_id
1 'polypeptide(L)'
;MTARPKLLQFIIVEGKMKHIVWFGLNLCLITLIFVVSIFAFSYFIHAEEYITQSAAFIDAQLKPTRDAVMFTVLFISSGFLFISLSKFQLGTYVSKLLTSFLIIFLHVIFILYGLVLFEAAFPLTVMRLVTVIVGLIVIIVSIFDLLRNTKNK
;
A
#
# COMPACT_ATOMS: atom_id res chain seq x y z
N MET A 1 5.00 12.09 52.60
CA MET A 1 4.88 12.90 51.37
C MET A 1 5.42 12.09 50.18
N THR A 2 4.58 11.33 49.48
CA THR A 2 4.98 10.52 48.30
C THR A 2 3.84 10.38 47.28
N ALA A 3 3.10 11.47 47.02
CA ALA A 3 1.96 11.46 46.07
C ALA A 3 2.34 11.66 44.59
N ARG A 4 3.61 11.98 44.28
CA ARG A 4 4.09 12.25 42.91
C ARG A 4 4.17 11.06 41.93
N PRO A 5 4.29 9.77 42.32
CA PRO A 5 4.53 8.71 41.32
C PRO A 5 3.28 8.32 40.51
N LYS A 6 2.07 8.43 41.10
CA LYS A 6 0.81 8.02 40.43
C LYS A 6 0.40 8.99 39.31
N LEU A 7 0.64 10.29 39.48
CA LEU A 7 0.33 11.33 38.49
C LEU A 7 1.23 11.22 37.24
N LEU A 8 2.53 10.97 37.44
CA LEU A 8 3.47 10.71 36.35
C LEU A 8 3.13 9.42 35.59
N GLN A 9 2.76 8.35 36.29
CA GLN A 9 2.26 7.13 35.65
C GLN A 9 1.01 7.38 34.80
N PHE A 10 0.04 8.16 35.31
CA PHE A 10 -1.18 8.50 34.57
C PHE A 10 -0.88 9.28 33.29
N ILE A 11 -0.01 10.29 33.34
CA ILE A 11 0.37 11.09 32.16
C ILE A 11 1.10 10.23 31.12
N ILE A 12 1.97 9.30 31.55
CA ILE A 12 2.66 8.36 30.66
C ILE A 12 1.67 7.39 30.00
N VAL A 13 0.69 6.88 30.76
CA VAL A 13 -0.35 5.97 30.26
C VAL A 13 -1.30 6.70 29.30
N GLU A 14 -1.72 7.91 29.63
CA GLU A 14 -2.59 8.73 28.78
C GLU A 14 -1.90 9.15 27.47
N GLY A 15 -0.60 9.48 27.56
CA GLY A 15 0.26 9.65 26.39
C GLY A 15 0.28 8.38 25.53
N LYS A 16 0.62 7.23 26.12
CA LYS A 16 0.64 5.90 25.45
C LYS A 16 -0.69 5.52 24.81
N MET A 17 -1.82 5.80 25.44
CA MET A 17 -3.13 5.54 24.86
C MET A 17 -3.40 6.41 23.63
N LYS A 18 -3.01 7.69 23.65
CA LYS A 18 -3.12 8.55 22.46
C LYS A 18 -2.25 8.03 21.31
N HIS A 19 -1.04 7.53 21.57
CA HIS A 19 -0.17 6.92 20.55
C HIS A 19 -0.82 5.71 19.86
N ILE A 20 -1.43 4.80 20.64
CA ILE A 20 -2.08 3.59 20.13
C ILE A 20 -3.31 3.94 19.28
N VAL A 21 -4.10 4.94 19.70
CA VAL A 21 -5.28 5.37 18.93
C VAL A 21 -4.88 5.94 17.57
N TRP A 22 -3.86 6.80 17.51
CA TRP A 22 -3.37 7.33 16.23
C TRP A 22 -2.78 6.26 15.32
N PHE A 23 -2.05 5.30 15.89
CA PHE A 23 -1.55 4.16 15.13
C PHE A 23 -2.70 3.31 14.58
N GLY A 24 -3.72 3.02 15.40
CA GLY A 24 -4.90 2.27 14.97
C GLY A 24 -5.68 2.94 13.84
N LEU A 25 -5.81 4.28 13.86
CA LEU A 25 -6.42 5.03 12.75
C LEU A 25 -5.61 4.93 11.46
N ASN A 26 -4.28 5.11 11.53
CA ASN A 26 -3.42 4.93 10.35
C ASN A 26 -3.52 3.49 9.82
N LEU A 27 -3.52 2.49 10.71
CA LEU A 27 -3.63 1.08 10.32
C LEU A 27 -4.98 0.77 9.66
N CYS A 28 -6.07 1.36 10.15
CA CYS A 28 -7.39 1.26 9.52
C CYS A 28 -7.37 1.83 8.09
N LEU A 29 -6.76 3.01 7.90
CA LEU A 29 -6.61 3.62 6.58
C LEU A 29 -5.73 2.77 5.64
N ILE A 30 -4.59 2.25 6.12
CA ILE A 30 -3.75 1.32 5.35
C ILE A 30 -4.56 0.09 4.93
N THR A 31 -5.35 -0.47 5.85
CA THR A 31 -6.17 -1.66 5.58
C THR A 31 -7.21 -1.37 4.51
N LEU A 32 -7.88 -0.22 4.57
CA LEU A 32 -8.85 0.18 3.56
C LEU A 32 -8.19 0.31 2.18
N ILE A 33 -7.02 0.94 2.11
CA ILE A 33 -6.27 1.09 0.85
C ILE A 33 -5.80 -0.28 0.36
N PHE A 34 -5.36 -1.15 1.26
CA PHE A 34 -4.94 -2.52 0.94
C PHE A 34 -6.08 -3.34 0.34
N VAL A 35 -7.31 -3.22 0.85
CA VAL A 35 -8.49 -3.87 0.26
C VAL A 35 -8.71 -3.40 -1.18
N VAL A 36 -8.59 -2.10 -1.46
CA VAL A 36 -8.69 -1.57 -2.84
C VAL A 36 -7.57 -2.14 -3.72
N SER A 37 -6.34 -2.24 -3.20
CA SER A 37 -5.22 -2.86 -3.92
C SER A 37 -5.44 -4.35 -4.18
N ILE A 38 -6.07 -5.10 -3.26
CA ILE A 38 -6.47 -6.50 -3.49
C ILE A 38 -7.47 -6.60 -4.63
N PHE A 39 -8.50 -5.74 -4.64
CA PHE A 39 -9.46 -5.72 -5.74
C PHE A 39 -8.77 -5.42 -7.08
N ALA A 40 -7.84 -4.47 -7.12
CA ALA A 40 -7.02 -4.26 -8.31
C ALA A 40 -6.28 -5.54 -8.70
N PHE A 41 -5.55 -6.17 -7.78
CA PHE A 41 -4.82 -7.41 -8.01
C PHE A 41 -5.70 -8.58 -8.44
N SER A 42 -6.97 -8.63 -8.05
CA SER A 42 -7.89 -9.66 -8.55
C SER A 42 -8.09 -9.56 -10.07
N TYR A 43 -8.22 -8.34 -10.63
CA TYR A 43 -8.25 -8.12 -12.07
C TYR A 43 -6.93 -8.51 -12.75
N PHE A 44 -5.81 -8.31 -12.03
CA PHE A 44 -4.50 -8.77 -12.49
C PHE A 44 -4.46 -10.30 -12.66
N ILE A 45 -4.84 -11.04 -11.62
CA ILE A 45 -4.85 -12.51 -11.64
C ILE A 45 -5.83 -13.04 -12.69
N HIS A 46 -7.02 -12.46 -12.81
CA HIS A 46 -8.00 -12.89 -13.82
C HIS A 46 -7.49 -12.67 -15.25
N ALA A 47 -6.81 -11.55 -15.52
CA ALA A 47 -6.21 -11.30 -16.82
C ALA A 47 -5.07 -12.29 -17.12
N GLU A 48 -4.32 -12.68 -16.10
CA GLU A 48 -3.25 -13.67 -16.19
C GLU A 48 -3.80 -15.07 -16.50
N GLU A 49 -4.75 -15.56 -15.71
CA GLU A 49 -5.41 -16.84 -15.91
C GLU A 49 -6.02 -16.94 -17.32
N TYR A 50 -6.61 -15.85 -17.84
CA TYR A 50 -7.12 -15.80 -19.20
C TYR A 50 -6.02 -15.99 -20.25
N ILE A 51 -4.87 -15.33 -20.13
CA ILE A 51 -3.79 -15.43 -21.13
C ILE A 51 -3.20 -16.84 -21.13
N THR A 52 -3.01 -17.43 -19.95
CA THR A 52 -2.49 -18.79 -19.83
C THR A 52 -3.50 -19.84 -20.31
N GLN A 53 -4.80 -19.64 -20.12
CA GLN A 53 -5.85 -20.55 -20.62
C GLN A 53 -6.19 -20.34 -22.11
N SER A 54 -6.10 -19.12 -22.63
CA SER A 54 -6.34 -18.83 -24.06
C SER A 54 -5.20 -19.31 -24.95
N ALA A 55 -3.96 -19.37 -24.44
CA ALA A 55 -2.86 -20.11 -25.07
C ALA A 55 -3.18 -21.62 -25.23
N ALA A 56 -4.16 -22.15 -24.48
CA ALA A 56 -4.63 -23.53 -24.53
C ALA A 56 -5.95 -23.73 -25.33
N PHE A 57 -6.36 -22.76 -26.18
CA PHE A 57 -7.48 -22.88 -27.14
C PHE A 57 -8.89 -23.10 -26.54
N ILE A 58 -9.21 -22.47 -25.40
CA ILE A 58 -10.57 -22.51 -24.82
C ILE A 58 -11.30 -21.20 -25.15
N ASP A 59 -12.45 -21.30 -25.84
CA ASP A 59 -13.32 -20.18 -26.23
C ASP A 59 -14.01 -19.54 -25.00
N ALA A 60 -13.27 -18.72 -24.25
CA ALA A 60 -13.81 -17.91 -23.18
C ALA A 60 -14.13 -16.49 -23.67
N GLN A 61 -15.39 -16.06 -23.53
CA GLN A 61 -15.82 -14.66 -23.74
C GLN A 61 -15.27 -13.75 -22.62
N LEU A 62 -13.98 -13.41 -22.66
CA LEU A 62 -13.35 -12.53 -21.67
C LEU A 62 -12.56 -11.40 -22.35
N LYS A 63 -12.53 -10.22 -21.71
CA LYS A 63 -12.03 -8.95 -22.28
C LYS A 63 -10.79 -8.46 -21.49
N PRO A 64 -9.59 -9.03 -21.69
CA PRO A 64 -8.38 -8.71 -20.92
C PRO A 64 -7.98 -7.22 -21.00
N THR A 65 -8.18 -6.63 -22.18
CA THR A 65 -8.87 -5.33 -22.36
C THR A 65 -9.17 -4.47 -21.15
N ARG A 66 -10.37 -4.77 -20.65
CA ARG A 66 -11.13 -4.08 -19.65
C ARG A 66 -10.51 -4.31 -18.26
N ASP A 67 -10.02 -5.51 -18.01
CA ASP A 67 -9.39 -5.87 -16.72
C ASP A 67 -8.09 -5.10 -16.52
N ALA A 68 -7.29 -4.93 -17.58
CA ALA A 68 -6.10 -4.07 -17.55
C ALA A 68 -6.43 -2.61 -17.25
N VAL A 69 -7.53 -2.07 -17.82
CA VAL A 69 -7.99 -0.71 -17.53
C VAL A 69 -8.48 -0.60 -16.08
N MET A 70 -9.31 -1.53 -15.61
CA MET A 70 -9.83 -1.53 -14.24
C MET A 70 -8.71 -1.65 -13.21
N PHE A 71 -7.76 -2.56 -13.44
CA PHE A 71 -6.53 -2.68 -12.67
C PHE A 71 -5.79 -1.34 -12.60
N THR A 72 -5.53 -0.74 -13.76
CA THR A 72 -4.74 0.49 -13.85
C THR A 72 -5.38 1.63 -13.06
N VAL A 73 -6.69 1.82 -13.21
CA VAL A 73 -7.44 2.87 -12.50
C VAL A 73 -7.42 2.64 -10.99
N LEU A 74 -7.71 1.42 -10.54
CA LEU A 74 -7.77 1.09 -9.11
C LEU A 74 -6.38 1.14 -8.47
N PHE A 75 -5.36 0.62 -9.15
CA PHE A 75 -4.00 0.58 -8.61
C PHE A 75 -3.38 1.98 -8.51
N ILE A 76 -3.55 2.83 -9.54
CA ILE A 76 -3.12 4.23 -9.49
C ILE A 76 -3.85 4.98 -8.37
N SER A 77 -5.16 4.78 -8.24
CA SER A 77 -5.97 5.39 -7.18
C SER A 77 -5.47 4.96 -5.79
N SER A 78 -5.15 3.68 -5.60
CA SER A 78 -4.55 3.18 -4.36
C SER A 78 -3.18 3.83 -4.08
N GLY A 79 -2.34 4.01 -5.11
CA GLY A 79 -1.06 4.71 -5.00
C GLY A 79 -1.21 6.17 -4.54
N PHE A 80 -2.19 6.90 -5.07
CA PHE A 80 -2.49 8.26 -4.62
C PHE A 80 -2.97 8.30 -3.16
N LEU A 81 -3.76 7.31 -2.73
CA LEU A 81 -4.18 7.19 -1.34
C LEU A 81 -3.00 6.90 -0.41
N PHE A 82 -2.06 6.03 -0.82
CA PHE A 82 -0.84 5.78 -0.05
C PHE A 82 0.06 7.01 0.06
N ILE A 83 0.25 7.77 -1.02
CA ILE A 83 0.99 9.03 -1.00
C ILE A 83 0.33 10.04 -0.07
N SER A 84 -1.00 10.17 -0.16
CA SER A 84 -1.77 11.07 0.70
C SER A 84 -1.63 10.66 2.17
N LEU A 85 -1.76 9.37 2.46
CA LEU A 85 -1.59 8.84 3.80
C LEU A 85 -0.18 9.10 4.33
N SER A 86 0.87 8.91 3.51
CA SER A 86 2.27 9.18 3.88
C SER A 86 2.50 10.65 4.25
N LYS A 87 1.92 11.59 3.49
CA LYS A 87 2.08 13.03 3.75
C LYS A 87 1.30 13.52 4.97
N PHE A 88 0.11 12.99 5.19
CA PHE A 88 -0.82 13.44 6.23
C PHE A 88 -0.92 12.47 7.41
N GLN A 89 0.13 11.68 7.67
CA GLN A 89 0.15 10.73 8.78
C GLN A 89 -0.14 11.42 10.11
N LEU A 90 -1.13 10.90 10.82
CA LEU A 90 -1.52 11.41 12.13
C LEU A 90 -0.70 10.74 13.23
N GLY A 91 -0.42 11.49 14.29
CA GLY A 91 0.24 10.97 15.47
C GLY A 91 1.76 11.14 15.49
N THR A 92 2.41 10.28 16.27
CA THR A 92 3.79 10.51 16.74
C THR A 92 4.85 9.92 15.82
N TYR A 93 6.10 10.38 15.96
CA TYR A 93 7.23 9.94 15.13
C TYR A 93 7.32 8.41 14.96
N VAL A 94 7.14 7.64 16.04
CA VAL A 94 7.18 6.17 15.99
C VAL A 94 6.05 5.59 15.12
N SER A 95 4.83 6.11 15.27
CA SER A 95 3.66 5.71 14.46
C SER A 95 3.86 6.04 12.98
N LYS A 96 4.43 7.23 12.70
CA LYS A 96 4.75 7.67 11.34
C LYS A 96 5.78 6.74 10.68
N LEU A 97 6.86 6.46 11.41
CA LEU A 97 7.92 5.58 10.95
C LEU A 97 7.42 4.16 10.64
N LEU A 98 6.61 3.59 11.54
CA LEU A 98 6.04 2.26 11.36
C LEU A 98 5.04 2.23 10.19
N THR A 99 4.23 3.28 10.02
CA THR A 99 3.29 3.39 8.90
C THR A 99 4.02 3.49 7.56
N SER A 100 5.03 4.35 7.44
CA SER A 100 5.82 4.46 6.21
C SER A 100 6.57 3.16 5.89
N PHE A 101 7.08 2.45 6.91
CA PHE A 101 7.67 1.12 6.71
C PHE A 101 6.66 0.12 6.14
N LEU A 102 5.45 0.06 6.69
CA LEU A 102 4.37 -0.81 6.19
C LEU A 102 4.00 -0.48 4.74
N ILE A 103 3.90 0.81 4.38
CA ILE A 103 3.61 1.24 3.00
C ILE A 103 4.71 0.75 2.03
N ILE A 104 5.98 0.92 2.40
CA ILE A 104 7.11 0.48 1.58
C ILE A 104 7.08 -1.05 1.42
N PHE A 105 6.95 -1.77 2.53
CA PHE A 105 6.92 -3.24 2.53
C PHE A 105 5.82 -3.79 1.61
N LEU A 106 4.62 -3.19 1.67
CA LEU A 106 3.49 -3.57 0.85
C LEU A 106 3.76 -3.39 -0.65
N HIS A 107 4.34 -2.25 -1.06
CA HIS A 107 4.63 -2.00 -2.46
C HIS A 107 5.79 -2.86 -2.99
N VAL A 108 6.75 -3.20 -2.13
CA VAL A 108 7.78 -4.18 -2.49
C VAL A 108 7.14 -5.53 -2.82
N ILE A 109 6.16 -5.99 -2.03
CA ILE A 109 5.41 -7.24 -2.33
C ILE A 109 4.70 -7.13 -3.69
N PHE A 110 4.00 -6.02 -3.95
CA PHE A 110 3.29 -5.84 -5.23
C PHE A 110 4.24 -5.82 -6.44
N ILE A 111 5.39 -5.14 -6.31
CA ILE A 111 6.42 -5.11 -7.37
C ILE A 111 6.97 -6.51 -7.60
N LEU A 112 7.34 -7.23 -6.54
CA LEU A 112 7.87 -8.59 -6.64
C LEU A 112 6.86 -9.52 -7.34
N TYR A 113 5.58 -9.44 -6.99
CA TYR A 113 4.53 -10.19 -7.68
C TYR A 113 4.49 -9.84 -9.18
N GLY A 114 4.50 -8.56 -9.53
CA GLY A 114 4.49 -8.12 -10.92
C GLY A 114 5.71 -8.57 -11.74
N LEU A 115 6.84 -8.85 -11.09
CA LEU A 115 8.09 -9.28 -11.75
C LEU A 115 8.19 -10.80 -11.97
N VAL A 116 7.54 -11.62 -11.15
CA VAL A 116 7.68 -13.10 -11.17
C VAL A 116 6.97 -13.76 -12.37
N LEU A 117 6.19 -13.02 -13.14
CA LEU A 117 5.31 -13.60 -14.16
C LEU A 117 5.98 -13.70 -15.53
N PHE A 118 5.86 -14.86 -16.18
CA PHE A 118 6.70 -15.24 -17.33
C PHE A 118 6.07 -14.99 -18.71
N GLU A 119 4.75 -14.76 -18.82
CA GLU A 119 4.10 -14.56 -20.13
C GLU A 119 4.03 -13.08 -20.54
N ALA A 120 4.57 -12.76 -21.71
CA ALA A 120 4.62 -11.41 -22.27
C ALA A 120 3.42 -11.15 -23.20
N ALA A 121 2.27 -10.83 -22.61
CA ALA A 121 1.08 -10.39 -23.35
C ALA A 121 0.81 -8.90 -23.09
N PHE A 122 0.42 -8.16 -24.14
CA PHE A 122 0.29 -6.70 -24.10
C PHE A 122 -0.49 -6.16 -22.87
N PRO A 123 -1.68 -6.70 -22.50
CA PRO A 123 -2.41 -6.24 -21.31
C PRO A 123 -1.64 -6.44 -20.01
N LEU A 124 -1.01 -7.61 -19.80
CA LEU A 124 -0.22 -7.90 -18.61
C LEU A 124 1.03 -7.04 -18.53
N THR A 125 1.71 -6.79 -19.65
CA THR A 125 2.87 -5.91 -19.70
C THR A 125 2.53 -4.51 -19.22
N VAL A 126 1.38 -3.97 -19.63
CA VAL A 126 0.89 -2.66 -19.16
C VAL A 126 0.62 -2.70 -17.65
N MET A 127 -0.09 -3.72 -17.16
CA MET A 127 -0.42 -3.85 -15.73
C MET A 127 0.84 -3.97 -14.86
N ARG A 128 1.85 -4.73 -15.31
CA ARG A 128 3.16 -4.83 -14.65
C ARG A 128 3.88 -3.50 -14.62
N LEU A 129 3.93 -2.79 -15.74
CA LEU A 129 4.57 -1.49 -15.84
C LEU A 129 3.91 -0.48 -14.90
N VAL A 130 2.57 -0.46 -14.84
CA VAL A 130 1.82 0.36 -13.89
C VAL A 130 2.17 -0.01 -12.44
N THR A 131 2.21 -1.31 -12.11
CA THR A 131 2.56 -1.80 -10.77
C THR A 131 3.94 -1.30 -10.34
N VAL A 132 4.92 -1.44 -11.23
CA VAL A 132 6.31 -1.04 -10.98
C VAL A 132 6.42 0.48 -10.82
N ILE A 133 5.87 1.26 -11.75
CA ILE A 133 5.96 2.73 -11.72
C ILE A 133 5.28 3.28 -10.46
N VAL A 134 4.03 2.89 -10.21
CA VAL A 134 3.28 3.34 -9.03
C VAL A 134 4.00 2.92 -7.75
N GLY A 135 4.45 1.66 -7.67
CA GLY A 135 5.17 1.15 -6.51
C GLY A 135 6.46 1.92 -6.23
N LEU A 136 7.28 2.19 -7.25
CA LEU A 136 8.50 2.97 -7.10
C LEU A 136 8.21 4.40 -6.63
N ILE A 137 7.20 5.07 -7.21
CA ILE A 137 6.82 6.42 -6.79
C ILE A 137 6.38 6.45 -5.33
N VAL A 138 5.51 5.52 -4.92
CA VAL A 138 5.02 5.45 -3.53
C VAL A 138 6.15 5.18 -2.55
N ILE A 139 7.08 4.27 -2.90
CA ILE A 139 8.27 3.97 -2.09
C ILE A 139 9.14 5.22 -1.94
N ILE A 140 9.47 5.91 -3.03
CA ILE A 140 10.31 7.12 -3.01
C ILE A 140 9.68 8.20 -2.13
N VAL A 141 8.38 8.45 -2.29
CA VAL A 141 7.66 9.43 -1.47
C VAL A 141 7.68 9.04 0.01
N SER A 142 7.44 7.76 0.31
CA SER A 142 7.45 7.26 1.69
C SER A 142 8.84 7.37 2.34
N ILE A 143 9.92 7.14 1.59
CA ILE A 143 11.30 7.35 2.03
C ILE A 143 11.57 8.84 2.30
N PHE A 144 11.14 9.72 1.38
CA PHE A 144 11.34 11.16 1.56
C PHE A 144 10.60 11.69 2.81
N ASP A 145 9.37 11.22 3.05
CA ASP A 145 8.62 11.56 4.25
C ASP A 145 9.29 11.02 5.53
N LEU A 146 9.85 9.80 5.49
CA LEU A 146 10.67 9.27 6.59
C LEU A 146 11.88 10.17 6.90
N LEU A 147 12.64 10.56 5.87
CA LEU A 147 13.82 11.42 6.01
C LEU A 147 13.47 12.84 6.48
N ARG A 148 12.31 13.37 6.09
CA ARG A 148 11.84 14.68 6.57
C ARG A 148 11.43 14.61 8.04
N ASN A 149 10.74 13.54 8.43
CA ASN A 149 10.29 13.34 9.81
C ASN A 149 11.44 13.07 10.79
N THR A 150 12.58 12.54 10.33
CA THR A 150 13.79 12.35 11.16
C THR A 150 14.59 13.64 11.36
N LYS A 151 14.61 14.55 10.37
CA LYS A 151 15.35 15.83 10.44
C LYS A 151 14.69 16.89 11.32
N ASN A 152 13.38 16.83 11.52
CA ASN A 152 12.64 17.77 12.36
C ASN A 152 12.64 17.40 13.86
N LYS A 153 13.68 16.69 14.31
CA LYS A 153 13.90 16.26 15.69
C LYS A 153 15.09 17.01 16.28
#